data_AF-A0A1W5D245-F1
#
_entry.id   AF-A0A1W5D245-F1
#
_cell.length_a   1.000
_cell.length_b   1.000
_cell.length_c   1.000
_cell.angle_alpha   90.00
_cell.angle_beta   90.00
_cell.angle_gamma   90.00
#
_symmetry.space_group_name_H-M   'P 1'
#
loop_
_entity.id
_entity.type
_entity.pdbx_description
1 polymer ?
#
loop_
_entity_poly.entity_id
_entity_poly.type
_entity_poly.pdbx_seq_one_letter_code
_entity_poly.pdbx_strand_id
1 'polypeptide(L)'
;MPPGGPSQSQRVYRHRAWNVAIAISFCAILWVLYVSKAPSTPTIYDLPDHHECGSEIPTKRVAIIGAGSAGASTAYYINRYGGPCVTAKITVYERSAYVGGRSTTVNVYGDPAEPVELGASIFVEANRNLVSAAKRFGLSTEEAGSARPKESSEVLGVWDGEGFVFVQSNGGNYWWSVAKLIWRYGFAPIQTQRVMKRTVAKFMKMYESPHFPFRSLSQTAHDLGLTAVTATPGNKFLMENQISGAFATEIIQASTRVNYGQNLGSIHGLETMVCMATDGAMAIKGGNWQIFDGMLRTAGANVVLNTSVSGISSRNGGTFDVRYQPANGLDVGIDNSQVDEYDTVVLAAPLQFSGIDLSGALSKLPDKIPYVELHVTLFASPHKLSPHAFNLAEGSSMPEIVLTTLPNGADSGEPGDEAGPIGFFSISTLRSIANPAATPPRMEYLYKIFSPKPLTSAFMARVLGVPVPGDDLSSFSKDHVSWLHEKVWHSYPYLYPRVTFDGPQLDWNLWYTSGVESFISTMETSSLMGKNVARLIVDDWLGITRKGPAPQFDRQGTELPPLF
;
A
#
# COMPACT_ATOMS: atom_id res chain seq x y z
N MET A 1 49.53 26.45 26.08
CA MET A 1 48.53 26.16 25.03
C MET A 1 48.76 24.76 24.48
N PRO A 2 47.91 23.80 24.83
CA PRO A 2 47.71 22.57 24.07
C PRO A 2 46.27 22.48 23.50
N PRO A 3 46.03 21.62 22.50
CA PRO A 3 44.91 21.76 21.56
C PRO A 3 43.55 21.35 22.14
N GLY A 4 42.53 22.10 21.73
CA GLY A 4 41.14 21.97 22.17
C GLY A 4 40.49 20.65 21.75
N GLY A 5 39.71 20.10 22.69
CA GLY A 5 38.86 18.93 22.47
C GLY A 5 37.71 19.21 21.50
N PRO A 6 37.09 18.14 20.94
CA PRO A 6 36.07 18.27 19.91
C PRO A 6 34.79 18.93 20.42
N SER A 7 34.23 19.78 19.56
CA SER A 7 33.08 20.65 19.78
C SER A 7 31.76 19.91 20.10
N GLN A 8 30.88 20.64 20.79
CA GLN A 8 29.60 20.24 21.38
C GLN A 8 28.48 19.83 20.38
N SER A 9 28.81 19.54 19.11
CA SER A 9 27.87 19.23 18.03
C SER A 9 27.70 17.73 17.72
N GLN A 10 28.42 16.84 18.42
CA GLN A 10 28.35 15.38 18.19
C GLN A 10 27.72 14.56 19.33
N ARG A 11 27.12 15.20 20.34
CA ARG A 11 26.41 14.51 21.46
C ARG A 11 24.88 14.62 21.44
N VAL A 12 24.27 15.16 20.38
CA VAL A 12 22.80 15.32 20.28
C VAL A 12 22.13 14.24 19.41
N TYR A 13 22.89 13.30 18.83
CA TYR A 13 22.36 12.27 17.91
C TYR A 13 21.80 10.99 18.54
N ARG A 14 21.52 10.99 19.85
CA ARG A 14 20.88 9.86 20.55
C ARG A 14 19.93 10.37 21.62
N HIS A 15 18.79 10.92 21.21
CA HIS A 15 17.55 11.01 21.99
C HIS A 15 16.55 11.83 21.17
N ARG A 16 15.79 11.16 20.29
CA ARG A 16 14.51 11.62 19.70
C ARG A 16 14.06 10.56 18.69
N ALA A 17 13.68 9.42 19.24
CA ALA A 17 12.76 8.52 18.57
C ALA A 17 11.35 8.87 19.07
N TRP A 18 10.34 8.43 18.33
CA TRP A 18 8.95 8.31 18.74
C TRP A 18 8.11 9.57 18.56
N ASN A 19 7.47 9.71 17.39
CA ASN A 19 6.11 10.24 17.27
C ASN A 19 5.54 9.98 15.87
N VAL A 20 4.98 8.77 15.67
CA VAL A 20 3.76 8.43 14.87
C VAL A 20 3.43 6.92 14.85
N ALA A 21 4.27 6.05 15.40
CA ALA A 21 3.94 4.62 15.54
C ALA A 21 3.12 4.25 16.82
N ILE A 22 2.59 5.22 17.59
CA ILE A 22 2.21 4.97 18.98
C ILE A 22 0.69 4.79 19.21
N ALA A 23 -0.08 4.21 18.28
CA ALA A 23 -1.22 3.39 18.77
C ALA A 23 -0.81 1.93 18.99
N ILE A 24 0.35 1.49 18.48
CA ILE A 24 0.70 0.06 18.41
C ILE A 24 2.18 -0.27 18.77
N SER A 25 3.03 0.71 19.12
CA SER A 25 4.40 0.40 19.57
C SER A 25 4.48 -0.05 21.04
N PHE A 26 4.23 -1.34 21.28
CA PHE A 26 4.37 -2.05 22.55
C PHE A 26 5.76 -2.73 22.70
N CYS A 27 6.89 -2.00 22.59
CA CYS A 27 8.22 -2.66 22.57
C CYS A 27 9.41 -1.81 23.08
N ALA A 28 9.55 -1.58 24.39
CA ALA A 28 10.84 -1.09 24.93
C ALA A 28 11.58 -2.04 25.91
N ILE A 29 11.05 -3.23 26.24
CA ILE A 29 11.65 -4.05 27.34
C ILE A 29 12.23 -5.41 26.90
N LEU A 30 11.90 -5.95 25.72
CA LEU A 30 12.44 -7.26 25.33
C LEU A 30 13.65 -7.21 24.38
N TRP A 31 14.15 -6.03 24.03
CA TRP A 31 15.32 -5.91 23.14
C TRP A 31 16.67 -6.12 23.87
N VAL A 32 16.70 -6.08 25.20
CA VAL A 32 17.96 -6.15 25.98
C VAL A 32 18.44 -7.60 26.24
N LEU A 33 17.66 -8.65 25.92
CA LEU A 33 18.06 -10.03 26.24
C LEU A 33 18.19 -11.00 25.06
N TYR A 34 18.11 -10.54 23.81
CA TYR A 34 18.36 -11.42 22.65
C TYR A 34 19.06 -10.70 21.51
N VAL A 35 20.29 -10.27 21.75
CA VAL A 35 21.26 -10.01 20.67
C VAL A 35 22.07 -11.28 20.49
N SER A 36 21.66 -12.11 19.55
CA SER A 36 22.56 -13.09 18.94
C SER A 36 22.38 -13.04 17.42
N LYS A 37 23.42 -12.47 16.78
CA LYS A 37 23.79 -12.53 15.36
C LYS A 37 22.64 -12.29 14.36
N ALA A 38 22.55 -11.05 13.89
CA ALA A 38 22.00 -10.79 12.56
C ALA A 38 22.82 -11.59 11.53
N PRO A 39 22.21 -12.47 10.72
CA PRO A 39 22.87 -12.98 9.54
C PRO A 39 23.17 -11.81 8.61
N SER A 40 24.32 -11.87 7.96
CA SER A 40 24.71 -11.01 6.85
C SER A 40 23.56 -10.79 5.87
N THR A 41 23.52 -9.59 5.28
CA THR A 41 22.72 -9.21 4.10
C THR A 41 22.33 -10.41 3.25
N PRO A 42 21.04 -10.69 3.00
CA PRO A 42 20.68 -11.75 2.07
C PRO A 42 21.25 -11.36 0.71
N THR A 43 22.13 -12.21 0.20
CA THR A 43 22.64 -12.14 -1.16
C THR A 43 21.41 -12.03 -2.06
N ILE A 44 21.32 -10.92 -2.79
CA ILE A 44 20.43 -10.85 -3.94
C ILE A 44 20.88 -12.03 -4.80
N TYR A 45 19.98 -12.97 -5.07
CA TYR A 45 20.25 -14.01 -6.05
C TYR A 45 20.36 -13.33 -7.42
N ASP A 46 21.50 -12.69 -7.66
CA ASP A 46 22.09 -12.55 -8.96
C ASP A 46 22.17 -13.96 -9.58
N LEU A 47 22.36 -14.04 -10.89
CA LEU A 47 22.57 -15.33 -11.58
C LEU A 47 23.50 -16.20 -10.72
N PRO A 48 23.25 -17.52 -10.57
CA PRO A 48 24.18 -18.38 -9.84
C PRO A 48 25.59 -18.03 -10.32
N ASP A 49 26.55 -17.85 -9.39
CA ASP A 49 27.91 -17.32 -9.67
C ASP A 49 28.70 -18.09 -10.76
N HIS A 50 28.09 -19.09 -11.41
CA HIS A 50 28.61 -19.93 -12.48
C HIS A 50 27.64 -20.15 -13.66
N HIS A 51 26.57 -19.36 -13.84
CA HIS A 51 25.78 -19.47 -15.08
C HIS A 51 26.48 -18.71 -16.21
N GLU A 52 27.28 -19.43 -16.99
CA GLU A 52 27.88 -18.89 -18.20
C GLU A 52 26.78 -18.49 -19.20
N CYS A 53 26.73 -17.21 -19.57
CA CYS A 53 25.82 -16.75 -20.61
C CYS A 53 26.14 -17.49 -21.93
N GLY A 54 25.12 -17.82 -22.72
CA GLY A 54 25.31 -18.34 -24.06
C GLY A 54 26.09 -17.36 -24.96
N SER A 55 26.67 -17.87 -26.06
CA SER A 55 27.45 -17.06 -27.01
C SER A 55 26.63 -15.97 -27.72
N GLU A 56 25.31 -16.13 -27.78
CA GLU A 56 24.38 -15.11 -28.25
C GLU A 56 23.54 -14.60 -27.08
N ILE A 57 23.54 -13.28 -26.87
CA ILE A 57 22.73 -12.62 -25.85
C ILE A 57 21.33 -12.41 -26.45
N PRO A 58 20.29 -13.13 -26.00
CA PRO A 58 18.95 -12.96 -26.53
C PRO A 58 18.43 -11.54 -26.27
N THR A 59 17.85 -10.93 -27.30
CA THR A 59 17.07 -9.70 -27.17
C THR A 59 15.59 -10.05 -27.03
N LYS A 60 14.94 -9.53 -25.97
CA LYS A 60 13.52 -9.79 -25.67
C LYS A 60 12.74 -8.49 -25.57
N ARG A 61 11.62 -8.38 -26.28
CA ARG A 61 10.68 -7.26 -26.21
C ARG A 61 9.61 -7.56 -25.15
N VAL A 62 9.49 -6.69 -24.15
CA VAL A 62 8.55 -6.86 -23.05
C VAL A 62 7.56 -5.69 -23.03
N ALA A 63 6.26 -6.00 -23.05
CA ALA A 63 5.22 -5.02 -22.72
C ALA A 63 4.79 -5.19 -21.26
N ILE A 64 4.77 -4.10 -20.51
CA ILE A 64 4.23 -4.05 -19.16
C ILE A 64 3.06 -3.08 -19.16
N ILE A 65 1.90 -3.51 -18.68
CA ILE A 65 0.67 -2.72 -18.70
C ILE A 65 0.38 -2.22 -17.29
N GLY A 66 0.67 -0.94 -17.05
CA GLY A 66 0.56 -0.25 -15.78
C GLY A 66 1.92 0.18 -15.22
N ALA A 67 2.09 1.48 -14.95
CA ALA A 67 3.29 2.06 -14.34
C ALA A 67 3.16 2.21 -12.82
N GLY A 68 2.35 1.35 -12.18
CA GLY A 68 2.25 1.25 -10.73
C GLY A 68 3.37 0.43 -10.11
N SER A 69 3.24 0.15 -8.81
CA SER A 69 4.24 -0.57 -8.03
C SER A 69 4.69 -1.92 -8.63
N ALA A 70 3.74 -2.75 -9.07
CA ALA A 70 4.06 -4.05 -9.66
C ALA A 70 4.76 -3.93 -11.02
N GLY A 71 4.30 -3.05 -11.90
CA GLY A 71 4.87 -2.88 -13.25
C GLY A 71 6.26 -2.27 -13.21
N ALA A 72 6.46 -1.23 -12.39
CA ALA A 72 7.77 -0.63 -12.17
C ALA A 72 8.77 -1.63 -11.56
N SER A 73 8.32 -2.41 -10.56
CA SER A 73 9.14 -3.47 -9.96
C SER A 73 9.51 -4.54 -10.98
N THR A 74 8.56 -4.96 -11.82
CA THR A 74 8.81 -5.95 -12.87
C THR A 74 9.89 -5.46 -13.84
N ALA A 75 9.76 -4.23 -14.36
CA ALA A 75 10.76 -3.65 -15.27
C ALA A 75 12.15 -3.62 -14.64
N TYR A 76 12.23 -3.10 -13.40
CA TYR A 76 13.47 -2.98 -12.64
C TYR A 76 14.16 -4.33 -12.43
N TYR A 77 13.40 -5.34 -12.03
CA TYR A 77 13.96 -6.65 -11.74
C TYR A 77 14.23 -7.50 -12.98
N ILE A 78 13.51 -7.32 -14.10
CA ILE A 78 13.87 -7.99 -15.37
C ILE A 78 15.27 -7.57 -15.79
N ASN A 79 15.54 -6.26 -15.83
CA ASN A 79 16.86 -5.72 -16.17
C ASN A 79 17.94 -6.24 -15.20
N ARG A 80 17.64 -6.25 -13.90
CA ARG A 80 18.57 -6.70 -12.87
C ARG A 80 18.89 -8.19 -12.94
N TYR A 81 17.89 -9.05 -13.11
CA TYR A 81 18.07 -10.50 -13.14
C TYR A 81 18.65 -10.99 -14.46
N GLY A 82 18.30 -10.34 -15.58
CA GLY A 82 18.85 -10.66 -16.89
C GLY A 82 20.36 -10.39 -16.97
N GLY A 83 20.83 -9.34 -16.29
CA GLY A 83 22.25 -8.99 -16.20
C GLY A 83 22.89 -8.91 -17.60
N PRO A 84 24.11 -9.43 -17.79
CA PRO A 84 24.73 -9.48 -19.11
C PRO A 84 24.17 -10.59 -20.01
N CYS A 85 23.38 -11.52 -19.47
CA CYS A 85 22.92 -12.70 -20.22
C CYS A 85 21.65 -12.45 -21.05
N VAL A 86 20.91 -11.35 -20.81
CA VAL A 86 19.69 -11.02 -21.58
C VAL A 86 19.61 -9.51 -21.80
N THR A 87 19.28 -9.10 -23.03
CA THR A 87 18.92 -7.71 -23.34
C THR A 87 17.40 -7.57 -23.42
N ALA A 88 16.78 -6.90 -22.45
CA ALA A 88 15.34 -6.66 -22.45
C ALA A 88 15.01 -5.24 -22.96
N LYS A 89 14.20 -5.14 -24.02
CA LYS A 89 13.58 -3.90 -24.51
C LYS A 89 12.19 -3.77 -23.89
N ILE A 90 12.10 -2.98 -22.82
CA ILE A 90 10.88 -2.87 -22.01
C ILE A 90 10.10 -1.63 -22.41
N THR A 91 8.84 -1.81 -22.80
CA THR A 91 7.86 -0.73 -22.96
C THR A 91 6.82 -0.85 -21.84
N VAL A 92 6.55 0.25 -21.15
CA VAL A 92 5.52 0.34 -20.10
C VAL A 92 4.40 1.25 -20.57
N TYR A 93 3.21 0.70 -20.78
CA TYR A 93 2.02 1.46 -21.14
C TYR A 93 1.26 1.87 -19.88
N GLU A 94 0.96 3.16 -19.74
CA GLU A 94 0.19 3.70 -18.63
C GLU A 94 -0.90 4.64 -19.14
N ARG A 95 -2.15 4.34 -18.77
CA ARG A 95 -3.31 5.14 -19.19
C ARG A 95 -3.33 6.53 -18.57
N SER A 96 -2.72 6.68 -17.40
CA SER A 96 -2.66 7.94 -16.67
C SER A 96 -1.54 8.84 -17.20
N ALA A 97 -1.62 10.13 -16.87
CA ALA A 97 -0.56 11.10 -17.17
C ALA A 97 0.65 11.00 -16.21
N TYR A 98 0.71 9.99 -15.33
CA TYR A 98 1.69 9.90 -14.25
C TYR A 98 2.05 8.45 -13.90
N VAL A 99 3.21 8.27 -13.27
CA VAL A 99 3.72 7.00 -12.73
C VAL A 99 3.29 6.84 -11.27
N GLY A 100 3.10 5.59 -10.82
CA GLY A 100 2.89 5.24 -9.42
C GLY A 100 1.52 4.65 -9.09
N GLY A 101 0.57 4.74 -10.01
CA GLY A 101 -0.77 4.16 -9.85
C GLY A 101 -1.49 4.73 -8.62
N ARG A 102 -1.82 3.86 -7.66
CA ARG A 102 -2.49 4.25 -6.39
C ARG A 102 -1.57 4.97 -5.39
N SER A 103 -0.28 5.10 -5.69
CA SER A 103 0.65 6.00 -4.99
C SER A 103 0.92 7.19 -5.90
N THR A 104 0.35 8.34 -5.54
CA THR A 104 0.44 9.57 -6.33
C THR A 104 0.07 10.76 -5.44
N THR A 105 0.59 11.92 -5.79
CA THR A 105 0.42 13.15 -5.01
C THR A 105 -0.40 14.17 -5.78
N VAL A 106 -1.12 15.03 -5.04
CA VAL A 106 -1.64 16.30 -5.54
C VAL A 106 -0.90 17.44 -4.85
N ASN A 107 -0.77 18.58 -5.53
CA ASN A 107 -0.11 19.77 -5.00
C ASN A 107 -1.15 20.69 -4.36
N VAL A 108 -1.00 21.00 -3.07
CA VAL A 108 -1.91 21.92 -2.39
C VAL A 108 -1.73 23.32 -2.99
N TYR A 109 -2.84 23.99 -3.32
CA TYR A 109 -2.84 25.26 -4.08
C TYR A 109 -2.09 25.23 -5.43
N GLY A 110 -1.83 24.04 -5.98
CA GLY A 110 -1.03 23.90 -7.19
C GLY A 110 0.48 24.11 -6.99
N ASP A 111 0.96 24.25 -5.75
CA ASP A 111 2.39 24.43 -5.44
C ASP A 111 3.14 23.09 -5.41
N PRO A 112 4.10 22.83 -6.33
CA PRO A 112 4.90 21.61 -6.32
C PRO A 112 5.77 21.41 -5.07
N ALA A 113 6.00 22.45 -4.27
CA ALA A 113 6.68 22.33 -2.98
C ALA A 113 5.78 21.74 -1.88
N GLU A 114 4.46 21.68 -2.11
CA GLU A 114 3.47 21.20 -1.15
C GLU A 114 2.69 19.96 -1.65
N PRO A 115 3.38 18.85 -1.99
CA PRO A 115 2.70 17.63 -2.39
C PRO A 115 2.01 16.96 -1.19
N VAL A 116 0.91 16.30 -1.46
CA VAL A 116 0.19 15.44 -0.51
C VAL A 116 -0.25 14.16 -1.19
N GLU A 117 0.08 13.03 -0.56
CA GLU A 117 -0.30 11.70 -1.03
C GLU A 117 -1.82 11.54 -1.10
N LEU A 118 -2.33 10.99 -2.21
CA LEU A 118 -3.75 10.65 -2.40
C LEU A 118 -4.10 9.22 -1.96
N GLY A 119 -3.10 8.36 -1.82
CA GLY A 119 -3.21 6.97 -1.39
C GLY A 119 -1.86 6.49 -0.89
N ALA A 120 -1.76 5.23 -0.46
CA ALA A 120 -0.50 4.56 -0.14
C ALA A 120 0.55 5.46 0.59
N SER A 121 0.11 6.17 1.63
CA SER A 121 0.83 7.33 2.14
C SER A 121 2.07 6.98 2.97
N ILE A 122 2.22 5.71 3.37
CA ILE A 122 3.34 5.22 4.17
C ILE A 122 3.78 3.83 3.71
N PHE A 123 5.01 3.48 4.05
CA PHE A 123 5.55 2.12 4.04
C PHE A 123 6.38 1.91 5.32
N VAL A 124 6.72 0.68 5.66
CA VAL A 124 7.39 0.33 6.94
C VAL A 124 8.78 -0.27 6.71
N GLU A 125 9.60 -0.32 7.75
CA GLU A 125 10.97 -0.83 7.66
C GLU A 125 11.04 -2.30 7.16
N ALA A 126 10.00 -3.08 7.44
CA ALA A 126 9.87 -4.46 6.95
C ALA A 126 9.67 -4.55 5.42
N ASN A 127 9.31 -3.46 4.73
CA ASN A 127 9.10 -3.42 3.29
C ASN A 127 10.45 -3.40 2.54
N ARG A 128 11.04 -4.59 2.39
CA ARG A 128 12.40 -4.78 1.88
C ARG A 128 12.60 -4.17 0.50
N ASN A 129 11.65 -4.29 -0.42
CA ASN A 129 11.81 -3.79 -1.78
C ASN A 129 11.76 -2.26 -1.79
N LEU A 130 10.74 -1.65 -1.16
CA LEU A 130 10.58 -0.19 -1.12
C LEU A 130 11.74 0.49 -0.39
N VAL A 131 12.13 -0.01 0.79
CA VAL A 131 13.24 0.55 1.58
C VAL A 131 14.57 0.43 0.81
N SER A 132 14.81 -0.72 0.16
CA SER A 132 16.03 -0.92 -0.63
C SER A 132 16.08 -0.02 -1.87
N ALA A 133 14.95 0.14 -2.55
CA ALA A 133 14.83 1.03 -3.70
C ALA A 133 15.01 2.50 -3.31
N ALA A 134 14.36 2.95 -2.24
CA ALA A 134 14.52 4.31 -1.71
C ALA A 134 15.99 4.63 -1.41
N LYS A 135 16.69 3.71 -0.72
CA LYS A 135 18.14 3.84 -0.46
C LYS A 135 18.97 3.85 -1.74
N ARG A 136 18.67 2.94 -2.69
CA ARG A 136 19.39 2.82 -3.97
C ARG A 136 19.28 4.08 -4.82
N PHE A 137 18.13 4.74 -4.80
CA PHE A 137 17.85 5.94 -5.60
C PHE A 137 18.16 7.24 -4.85
N GLY A 138 18.70 7.16 -3.63
CA GLY A 138 19.04 8.35 -2.83
C GLY A 138 17.82 9.17 -2.40
N LEU A 139 16.66 8.54 -2.26
CA LEU A 139 15.42 9.22 -1.86
C LEU A 139 15.40 9.48 -0.35
N SER A 140 15.09 10.71 0.02
CA SER A 140 14.96 11.10 1.43
C SER A 140 13.66 10.56 2.02
N THR A 141 13.78 9.93 3.19
CA THR A 141 12.63 9.42 3.96
C THR A 141 12.31 10.36 5.11
N GLU A 142 11.03 10.46 5.44
CA GLU A 142 10.51 11.18 6.60
C GLU A 142 9.68 10.21 7.45
N GLU A 143 9.78 10.33 8.78
CA GLU A 143 8.89 9.59 9.68
C GLU A 143 7.45 10.01 9.37
N ALA A 144 6.55 9.03 9.25
CA ALA A 144 5.14 9.28 9.00
C ALA A 144 4.62 10.31 10.02
N GLY A 145 3.74 11.23 9.63
CA GLY A 145 3.12 12.21 10.54
C GLY A 145 4.08 13.12 11.34
N SER A 146 5.37 13.16 11.00
CA SER A 146 6.36 14.04 11.64
C SER A 146 6.05 15.53 11.42
N ALA A 147 5.42 15.85 10.29
CA ALA A 147 4.99 17.18 9.85
C ALA A 147 3.68 17.67 10.49
N ARG A 148 3.04 16.88 11.35
CA ARG A 148 1.82 17.31 12.05
C ARG A 148 2.05 18.58 12.87
N PRO A 149 1.03 19.42 13.06
CA PRO A 149 1.15 20.67 13.82
C PRO A 149 1.63 20.45 15.25
N LYS A 150 1.22 19.34 15.90
CA LYS A 150 1.52 19.03 17.32
C LYS A 150 1.03 20.13 18.26
N GLU A 151 -0.11 20.72 17.92
CA GLU A 151 -0.76 21.78 18.69
C GLU A 151 -1.78 21.22 19.68
N SER A 152 -2.22 19.98 19.48
CA SER A 152 -3.11 19.30 20.43
C SER A 152 -2.32 18.53 21.48
N SER A 153 -2.89 18.45 22.69
CA SER A 153 -2.42 17.51 23.72
C SER A 153 -2.76 16.06 23.38
N GLU A 154 -3.62 15.83 22.39
CA GLU A 154 -4.10 14.53 21.94
C GLU A 154 -3.68 14.26 20.48
N VAL A 155 -2.99 13.14 20.27
CA VAL A 155 -2.49 12.75 18.96
C VAL A 155 -3.55 12.00 18.17
N LEU A 156 -4.13 10.98 18.81
CA LEU A 156 -5.00 10.02 18.15
C LEU A 156 -6.21 9.73 19.05
N GLY A 157 -7.40 9.71 18.44
CA GLY A 157 -8.63 9.26 19.08
C GLY A 157 -9.30 8.19 18.24
N VAL A 158 -9.93 7.22 18.88
CA VAL A 158 -10.80 6.23 18.23
C VAL A 158 -12.24 6.54 18.62
N TRP A 159 -13.04 6.86 17.62
CA TRP A 159 -14.44 7.25 17.73
C TRP A 159 -15.36 6.09 17.35
N ASP A 160 -16.35 5.79 18.19
CA ASP A 160 -17.32 4.70 17.94
C ASP A 160 -18.68 5.19 17.41
N GLY A 161 -18.85 6.50 17.20
CA GLY A 161 -20.13 7.11 16.83
C GLY A 161 -20.80 7.89 17.97
N GLU A 162 -20.44 7.60 19.21
CA GLU A 162 -21.00 8.23 20.42
C GLU A 162 -19.94 8.93 21.27
N GLY A 163 -18.78 8.28 21.43
CA GLY A 163 -17.67 8.74 22.27
C GLY A 163 -16.29 8.32 21.75
N PHE A 164 -15.25 8.94 22.29
CA PHE A 164 -13.88 8.46 22.09
C PHE A 164 -13.59 7.29 23.03
N VAL A 165 -13.56 6.08 22.49
CA VAL A 165 -13.27 4.84 23.25
C VAL A 165 -11.78 4.71 23.59
N PHE A 166 -10.92 5.32 22.78
CA PHE A 166 -9.49 5.41 23.04
C PHE A 166 -8.97 6.79 22.67
N VAL A 167 -8.12 7.36 23.53
CA VAL A 167 -7.42 8.61 23.25
C VAL A 167 -5.95 8.46 23.64
N GLN A 168 -5.09 8.86 22.73
CA GLN A 168 -3.66 8.96 22.94
C GLN A 168 -3.24 10.42 23.12
N SER A 169 -2.58 10.72 24.24
CA SER A 169 -1.99 12.04 24.50
C SER A 169 -0.53 12.18 24.04
N ASN A 170 -0.11 13.41 23.73
CA ASN A 170 1.27 13.84 23.53
C ASN A 170 2.02 13.89 24.88
N GLY A 171 3.24 13.34 24.93
CA GLY A 171 4.21 13.67 26.00
C GLY A 171 3.97 13.09 27.41
N GLY A 172 3.30 11.94 27.54
CA GLY A 172 3.11 11.26 28.84
C GLY A 172 4.29 10.40 29.31
N ASN A 173 4.33 10.07 30.61
CA ASN A 173 5.27 9.08 31.15
C ASN A 173 4.99 7.70 30.52
N TYR A 174 5.98 7.15 29.81
CA TYR A 174 5.91 5.86 29.13
C TYR A 174 5.33 4.74 30.02
N TRP A 175 5.80 4.62 31.25
CA TRP A 175 5.35 3.56 32.17
C TRP A 175 3.89 3.73 32.58
N TRP A 176 3.43 4.97 32.67
CA TRP A 176 2.03 5.26 32.97
C TRP A 176 1.12 4.90 31.79
N SER A 177 1.54 5.22 30.56
CA SER A 177 0.83 4.79 29.35
C SER A 177 0.76 3.28 29.24
N VAL A 178 1.86 2.57 29.55
CA VAL A 178 1.90 1.09 29.59
C VAL A 178 0.95 0.55 30.66
N ALA A 179 0.96 1.11 31.87
CA ALA A 179 0.07 0.68 32.95
C ALA A 179 -1.40 0.86 32.57
N LYS A 180 -1.78 2.00 31.96
CA LYS A 180 -3.14 2.23 31.44
C LYS A 180 -3.55 1.20 30.40
N LEU A 181 -2.66 0.88 29.46
CA LEU A 181 -2.93 -0.10 28.42
C LEU A 181 -3.11 -1.51 28.99
N ILE A 182 -2.27 -1.92 29.95
CA ILE A 182 -2.41 -3.21 30.64
C ILE A 182 -3.70 -3.24 31.49
N TRP A 183 -4.02 -2.15 32.17
CA TRP A 183 -5.23 -2.06 33.00
C TRP A 183 -6.50 -2.18 32.15
N ARG A 184 -6.55 -1.53 30.98
CA ARG A 184 -7.72 -1.57 30.07
C ARG A 184 -7.79 -2.84 29.24
N TYR A 185 -6.66 -3.32 28.72
CA TYR A 185 -6.61 -4.36 27.68
C TYR A 185 -5.95 -5.67 28.13
N GLY A 186 -5.45 -5.74 29.36
CA GLY A 186 -4.71 -6.90 29.85
C GLY A 186 -3.47 -7.21 28.98
N PHE A 187 -3.30 -8.49 28.66
CA PHE A 187 -2.17 -8.98 27.85
C PHE A 187 -2.44 -8.96 26.33
N ALA A 188 -3.62 -8.52 25.89
CA ALA A 188 -3.99 -8.52 24.47
C ALA A 188 -2.96 -7.83 23.57
N PRO A 189 -2.40 -6.65 23.92
CA PRO A 189 -1.41 -5.99 23.05
C PRO A 189 -0.12 -6.80 22.86
N ILE A 190 0.37 -7.45 23.93
CA ILE A 190 1.57 -8.30 23.87
C ILE A 190 1.29 -9.55 23.03
N GLN A 191 0.11 -10.15 23.22
CA GLN A 191 -0.31 -11.31 22.45
C GLN A 191 -0.44 -10.97 20.96
N THR A 192 -1.06 -9.83 20.62
CA THR A 192 -1.14 -9.33 19.24
C THR A 192 0.23 -9.16 18.61
N GLN A 193 1.19 -8.57 19.31
CA GLN A 193 2.56 -8.44 18.81
C GLN A 193 3.23 -9.79 18.55
N ARG A 194 3.03 -10.79 19.42
CA ARG A 194 3.55 -12.14 19.21
C ARG A 194 2.93 -12.83 17.99
N VAL A 195 1.61 -12.72 17.83
CA VAL A 195 0.86 -13.34 16.74
C VAL A 195 1.19 -12.64 15.41
N MET A 196 1.24 -11.31 15.40
CA MET A 196 1.66 -10.52 14.26
C MET A 196 3.07 -10.91 13.81
N LYS A 197 4.07 -10.89 14.71
CA LYS A 197 5.46 -11.23 14.34
C LYS A 197 5.58 -12.64 13.78
N ARG A 198 4.88 -13.62 14.36
CA ARG A 198 4.85 -15.00 13.87
C ARG A 198 4.22 -15.10 12.48
N THR A 199 3.12 -14.38 12.25
CA THR A 199 2.38 -14.38 10.97
C THR A 199 3.20 -13.68 9.88
N VAL A 200 3.71 -12.49 10.15
CA VAL A 200 4.56 -11.72 9.22
C VAL A 200 5.85 -12.49 8.93
N ALA A 201 6.47 -13.16 9.90
CA ALA A 201 7.67 -13.97 9.67
C ALA A 201 7.43 -15.12 8.67
N LYS A 202 6.23 -15.73 8.65
CA LYS A 202 5.86 -16.70 7.62
C LYS A 202 5.79 -16.04 6.25
N PHE A 203 5.11 -14.90 6.13
CA PHE A 203 5.04 -14.12 4.90
C PHE A 203 6.43 -13.73 4.37
N MET A 204 7.34 -13.27 5.24
CA MET A 204 8.68 -12.85 4.84
C MET A 204 9.51 -13.96 4.18
N LYS A 205 9.20 -15.24 4.41
CA LYS A 205 9.84 -16.37 3.72
C LYS A 205 9.57 -16.38 2.21
N MET A 206 8.52 -15.70 1.73
CA MET A 206 8.25 -15.55 0.30
C MET A 206 9.31 -14.73 -0.46
N TYR A 207 10.22 -14.06 0.25
CA TYR A 207 11.35 -13.34 -0.33
C TYR A 207 12.61 -14.21 -0.47
N GLU A 208 12.58 -15.44 0.05
CA GLU A 208 13.77 -16.26 0.32
C GLU A 208 13.62 -17.65 -0.31
N SER A 209 14.75 -18.28 -0.63
CA SER A 209 14.78 -19.70 -1.02
C SER A 209 14.32 -20.58 0.15
N PRO A 210 13.56 -21.66 -0.07
CA PRO A 210 13.17 -22.24 -1.37
C PRO A 210 11.85 -21.69 -1.95
N HIS A 211 11.21 -20.72 -1.30
CA HIS A 211 9.87 -20.25 -1.71
C HIS A 211 9.90 -19.17 -2.80
N PHE A 212 11.04 -18.49 -3.01
CA PHE A 212 11.21 -17.51 -4.08
C PHE A 212 12.07 -18.04 -5.24
N PRO A 213 11.69 -17.81 -6.52
CA PRO A 213 10.38 -17.32 -6.95
C PRO A 213 9.30 -18.40 -6.81
N PHE A 214 8.04 -18.00 -6.83
CA PHE A 214 6.88 -18.89 -6.76
C PHE A 214 5.99 -18.76 -7.99
N ARG A 215 5.59 -19.89 -8.57
CA ARG A 215 4.62 -19.96 -9.68
C ARG A 215 3.17 -20.12 -9.21
N SER A 216 2.92 -20.37 -7.92
CA SER A 216 1.57 -20.46 -7.36
C SER A 216 1.52 -19.80 -5.99
N LEU A 217 0.80 -18.66 -5.91
CA LEU A 217 0.59 -17.95 -4.66
C LEU A 217 -0.20 -18.80 -3.66
N SER A 218 -1.22 -19.53 -4.13
CA SER A 218 -2.01 -20.46 -3.31
C SER A 218 -1.15 -21.54 -2.66
N GLN A 219 -0.27 -22.17 -3.45
CA GLN A 219 0.59 -23.23 -2.94
C GLN A 219 1.64 -22.68 -1.98
N THR A 220 2.27 -21.55 -2.30
CA THR A 220 3.22 -20.91 -1.38
C THR A 220 2.55 -20.48 -0.07
N ALA A 221 1.32 -19.97 -0.12
CA ALA A 221 0.54 -19.67 1.08
C ALA A 221 0.25 -20.95 1.90
N HIS A 222 -0.06 -22.06 1.24
CA HIS A 222 -0.26 -23.36 1.88
C HIS A 222 1.03 -23.85 2.57
N ASP A 223 2.15 -23.86 1.85
CA ASP A 223 3.45 -24.36 2.33
C ASP A 223 3.97 -23.55 3.53
N LEU A 224 3.66 -22.26 3.58
CA LEU A 224 4.00 -21.37 4.69
C LEU A 224 3.00 -21.43 5.84
N GLY A 225 1.92 -22.20 5.72
CA GLY A 225 0.84 -22.28 6.68
C GLY A 225 0.14 -20.94 6.88
N LEU A 226 -0.03 -20.18 5.79
CA LEU A 226 -0.77 -18.91 5.71
C LEU A 226 -2.21 -19.12 5.22
N THR A 227 -2.52 -20.21 4.53
CA THR A 227 -3.89 -20.53 4.08
C THR A 227 -4.88 -20.55 5.24
N ALA A 228 -4.53 -21.14 6.39
CA ALA A 228 -5.39 -21.14 7.56
C ALA A 228 -5.63 -19.71 8.12
N VAL A 229 -4.69 -18.79 7.88
CA VAL A 229 -4.78 -17.41 8.35
C VAL A 229 -5.65 -16.57 7.40
N THR A 230 -5.54 -16.80 6.09
CA THR A 230 -6.38 -16.13 5.08
C THR A 230 -7.78 -16.73 4.99
N ALA A 231 -7.99 -17.97 5.43
CA ALA A 231 -9.29 -18.64 5.43
C ALA A 231 -10.23 -18.21 6.56
N THR A 232 -9.73 -17.45 7.52
CA THR A 232 -10.46 -17.10 8.75
C THR A 232 -10.72 -15.59 8.81
N PRO A 233 -11.95 -15.13 9.09
CA PRO A 233 -12.24 -13.73 9.42
C PRO A 233 -11.33 -13.20 10.53
N GLY A 234 -10.96 -11.93 10.48
CA GLY A 234 -10.06 -11.27 11.42
C GLY A 234 -10.52 -11.41 12.87
N ASN A 235 -11.80 -11.17 13.16
CA ASN A 235 -12.37 -11.31 14.49
C ASN A 235 -12.24 -12.75 15.05
N LYS A 236 -12.50 -13.76 14.23
CA LYS A 236 -12.35 -15.17 14.60
C LYS A 236 -10.88 -15.54 14.79
N PHE A 237 -10.01 -15.12 13.88
CA PHE A 237 -8.57 -15.38 13.97
C PHE A 237 -7.97 -14.75 15.24
N LEU A 238 -8.38 -13.54 15.59
CA LEU A 238 -7.98 -12.88 16.83
C LEU A 238 -8.47 -13.66 18.06
N MET A 239 -9.74 -14.08 18.08
CA MET A 239 -10.33 -14.87 19.17
C MET A 239 -9.60 -16.21 19.38
N GLU A 240 -9.31 -16.95 18.31
CA GLU A 240 -8.54 -18.20 18.34
C GLU A 240 -7.12 -18.01 18.89
N ASN A 241 -6.57 -16.79 18.75
CA ASN A 241 -5.25 -16.41 19.27
C ASN A 241 -5.32 -15.66 20.61
N GLN A 242 -6.46 -15.71 21.31
CA GLN A 242 -6.68 -15.10 22.63
C GLN A 242 -6.56 -13.56 22.62
N ILE A 243 -6.96 -12.94 21.51
CA ILE A 243 -7.06 -11.49 21.35
C ILE A 243 -8.53 -11.16 21.18
N SER A 244 -9.21 -10.76 22.24
CA SER A 244 -10.66 -10.50 22.21
C SER A 244 -11.03 -9.26 23.03
N GLY A 245 -12.30 -8.86 22.94
CA GLY A 245 -12.85 -7.75 23.70
C GLY A 245 -12.36 -6.38 23.22
N ALA A 246 -12.27 -5.43 24.16
CA ALA A 246 -12.03 -4.02 23.87
C ALA A 246 -10.77 -3.76 23.02
N PHE A 247 -9.69 -4.53 23.16
CA PHE A 247 -8.50 -4.30 22.33
C PHE A 247 -8.73 -4.60 20.85
N ALA A 248 -9.47 -5.68 20.54
CA ALA A 248 -9.80 -6.03 19.17
C ALA A 248 -10.68 -4.95 18.54
N THR A 249 -11.74 -4.54 19.24
CA THR A 249 -12.69 -3.53 18.76
C THR A 249 -12.11 -2.12 18.77
N GLU A 250 -11.43 -1.67 19.81
CA GLU A 250 -11.01 -0.27 19.92
C GLU A 250 -9.70 0.02 19.16
N ILE A 251 -8.80 -0.97 19.02
CA ILE A 251 -7.47 -0.73 18.41
C ILE A 251 -7.33 -1.45 17.07
N ILE A 252 -7.57 -2.75 17.01
CA ILE A 252 -7.31 -3.53 15.79
C ILE A 252 -8.32 -3.19 14.70
N GLN A 253 -9.62 -3.11 15.02
CA GLN A 253 -10.67 -2.65 14.11
C GLN A 253 -10.38 -1.25 13.55
N ALA A 254 -9.95 -0.32 14.40
CA ALA A 254 -9.62 1.04 13.97
C ALA A 254 -8.46 1.01 12.95
N SER A 255 -7.48 0.13 13.16
CA SER A 255 -6.38 -0.09 12.22
C SER A 255 -6.84 -0.70 10.89
N THR A 256 -7.73 -1.71 10.91
CA THR A 256 -8.24 -2.30 9.67
C THR A 256 -9.12 -1.33 8.88
N ARG A 257 -9.90 -0.48 9.57
CA ARG A 257 -10.76 0.54 8.94
C ARG A 257 -9.95 1.67 8.31
N VAL A 258 -8.90 2.18 8.95
CA VAL A 258 -8.08 3.25 8.36
C VAL A 258 -7.21 2.75 7.20
N ASN A 259 -6.68 1.52 7.30
CA ASN A 259 -5.81 0.96 6.28
C ASN A 259 -6.57 0.38 5.10
N TYR A 260 -7.70 -0.29 5.36
CA TYR A 260 -8.43 -1.12 4.39
C TYR A 260 -9.93 -0.87 4.32
N GLY A 261 -10.46 0.14 5.02
CA GLY A 261 -11.89 0.46 4.97
C GLY A 261 -12.78 -0.72 5.37
N GLN A 262 -12.26 -1.66 6.16
CA GLN A 262 -12.87 -2.96 6.43
C GLN A 262 -12.88 -3.29 7.92
N ASN A 263 -13.96 -3.90 8.35
CA ASN A 263 -14.19 -4.41 9.69
C ASN A 263 -13.57 -5.80 9.86
N LEU A 264 -13.23 -6.15 11.11
CA LEU A 264 -12.64 -7.45 11.49
C LEU A 264 -13.50 -8.66 11.11
N GLY A 265 -14.81 -8.49 10.98
CA GLY A 265 -15.69 -9.57 10.51
C GLY A 265 -15.59 -9.87 9.01
N SER A 266 -15.17 -8.88 8.22
CA SER A 266 -15.05 -8.96 6.76
C SER A 266 -13.62 -9.30 6.34
N ILE A 267 -12.63 -8.61 6.89
CA ILE A 267 -11.22 -8.75 6.52
C ILE A 267 -10.64 -10.06 7.07
N HIS A 268 -9.81 -10.77 6.30
CA HIS A 268 -9.20 -12.01 6.75
C HIS A 268 -8.07 -11.80 7.77
N GLY A 269 -7.72 -12.86 8.51
CA GLY A 269 -6.74 -12.83 9.58
C GLY A 269 -5.34 -12.35 9.18
N LEU A 270 -4.92 -12.58 7.92
CA LEU A 270 -3.58 -12.20 7.47
C LEU A 270 -3.44 -10.68 7.40
N GLU A 271 -4.32 -10.01 6.65
CA GLU A 271 -4.32 -8.55 6.55
C GLU A 271 -4.61 -7.89 7.91
N THR A 272 -5.44 -8.52 8.75
CA THR A 272 -5.64 -8.07 10.14
C THR A 272 -4.31 -7.95 10.88
N MET A 273 -3.40 -8.92 10.71
CA MET A 273 -2.06 -8.88 11.33
C MET A 273 -1.12 -7.90 10.64
N VAL A 274 -1.22 -7.73 9.31
CA VAL A 274 -0.44 -6.73 8.58
C VAL A 274 -0.77 -5.31 9.06
N CYS A 275 -2.04 -5.01 9.38
CA CYS A 275 -2.46 -3.74 9.99
C CYS A 275 -1.80 -3.45 11.35
N MET A 276 -1.21 -4.45 12.00
CA MET A 276 -0.53 -4.31 13.29
C MET A 276 1.01 -4.25 13.13
N ALA A 277 1.52 -4.37 11.90
CA ALA A 277 2.95 -4.35 11.58
C ALA A 277 3.43 -2.92 11.22
N THR A 278 3.24 -1.97 12.12
CA THR A 278 3.43 -0.53 11.86
C THR A 278 4.82 0.02 12.19
N ASP A 279 5.75 -0.84 12.64
CA ASP A 279 7.07 -0.41 13.12
C ASP A 279 7.89 0.24 11.99
N GLY A 280 8.44 1.43 12.26
CA GLY A 280 9.26 2.17 11.31
C GLY A 280 8.47 2.77 10.14
N ALA A 281 7.21 3.14 10.34
CA ALA A 281 6.40 3.82 9.32
C ALA A 281 7.07 5.10 8.81
N MET A 282 7.23 5.20 7.50
CA MET A 282 7.92 6.28 6.80
C MET A 282 7.26 6.60 5.45
N ALA A 283 7.61 7.74 4.88
CA ALA A 283 7.24 8.16 3.54
C ALA A 283 8.44 8.80 2.82
N ILE A 284 8.41 8.85 1.50
CA ILE A 284 9.39 9.61 0.72
C ILE A 284 9.01 11.08 0.71
N LYS A 285 9.97 11.95 1.01
CA LYS A 285 9.79 13.39 0.85
C LYS A 285 9.43 13.72 -0.61
N GLY A 286 8.28 14.34 -0.83
CA GLY A 286 7.77 14.67 -2.16
C GLY A 286 6.88 13.60 -2.80
N GLY A 287 6.77 12.41 -2.20
CA GLY A 287 5.84 11.36 -2.62
C GLY A 287 6.51 10.01 -2.90
N ASN A 288 5.85 8.94 -2.48
CA ASN A 288 6.25 7.54 -2.60
C ASN A 288 6.32 7.06 -4.06
N TRP A 289 5.59 7.71 -4.98
CA TRP A 289 5.62 7.42 -6.42
C TRP A 289 7.03 7.51 -7.03
N GLN A 290 7.90 8.34 -6.43
CA GLN A 290 9.30 8.49 -6.83
C GLN A 290 10.10 7.18 -6.77
N ILE A 291 9.70 6.23 -5.91
CA ILE A 291 10.32 4.89 -5.88
C ILE A 291 10.08 4.18 -7.21
N PHE A 292 8.86 4.25 -7.73
CA PHE A 292 8.46 3.55 -8.95
C PHE A 292 9.00 4.25 -10.20
N ASP A 293 9.03 5.58 -10.21
CA ASP A 293 9.74 6.33 -11.26
C ASP A 293 11.24 5.98 -11.28
N GLY A 294 11.89 5.92 -10.12
CA GLY A 294 13.29 5.49 -9.99
C GLY A 294 13.54 4.06 -10.50
N MET A 295 12.62 3.14 -10.23
CA MET A 295 12.65 1.76 -10.75
C MET A 295 12.60 1.74 -12.29
N LEU A 296 11.65 2.46 -12.89
CA LEU A 296 11.47 2.52 -14.34
C LEU A 296 12.67 3.15 -15.06
N ARG A 297 13.18 4.28 -14.52
CA ARG A 297 14.38 4.95 -15.07
C ARG A 297 15.60 4.05 -15.00
N THR A 298 15.81 3.36 -13.87
CA THR A 298 16.95 2.44 -13.71
C THR A 298 16.83 1.21 -14.61
N ALA A 299 15.61 0.79 -14.94
CA ALA A 299 15.37 -0.29 -15.90
C ALA A 299 15.66 0.11 -17.35
N GLY A 300 15.83 1.42 -17.66
CA GLY A 300 15.89 1.90 -19.04
C GLY A 300 14.59 1.69 -19.80
N ALA A 301 13.45 1.62 -19.10
CA ALA A 301 12.16 1.33 -19.70
C ALA A 301 11.63 2.52 -20.52
N ASN A 302 11.04 2.23 -21.68
CA ASN A 302 10.28 3.20 -22.45
C ASN A 302 8.87 3.35 -21.86
N VAL A 303 8.64 4.40 -21.08
CA VAL A 303 7.35 4.65 -20.41
C VAL A 303 6.47 5.52 -21.31
N VAL A 304 5.32 4.98 -21.72
CA VAL A 304 4.36 5.64 -22.60
C VAL A 304 3.11 5.97 -21.79
N LEU A 305 3.04 7.23 -21.32
CA LEU A 305 1.91 7.76 -20.54
C LEU A 305 0.72 8.11 -21.44
N ASN A 306 -0.44 8.38 -20.82
CA ASN A 306 -1.69 8.71 -21.51
C ASN A 306 -2.06 7.70 -22.61
N THR A 307 -1.73 6.42 -22.42
CA THR A 307 -1.89 5.37 -23.43
C THR A 307 -2.56 4.16 -22.80
N SER A 308 -3.75 3.83 -23.30
CA SER A 308 -4.51 2.66 -22.85
C SER A 308 -4.29 1.51 -23.81
N VAL A 309 -3.93 0.35 -23.27
CA VAL A 309 -4.00 -0.92 -24.01
C VAL A 309 -5.46 -1.34 -24.06
N SER A 310 -5.97 -1.62 -25.27
CA SER A 310 -7.36 -2.03 -25.51
C SER A 310 -7.50 -3.53 -25.78
N GLY A 311 -6.43 -4.22 -26.18
CA GLY A 311 -6.47 -5.68 -26.26
C GLY A 311 -5.12 -6.33 -26.49
N ILE A 312 -5.09 -7.64 -26.22
CA ILE A 312 -3.90 -8.48 -26.33
C ILE A 312 -4.32 -9.80 -26.98
N SER A 313 -3.65 -10.18 -28.06
CA SER A 313 -3.91 -11.43 -28.76
C SER A 313 -2.63 -12.23 -28.98
N SER A 314 -2.72 -13.53 -28.76
CA SER A 314 -1.60 -14.46 -28.96
C SER A 314 -1.34 -14.68 -30.46
N ARG A 315 -0.06 -14.78 -30.83
CA ARG A 315 0.39 -15.23 -32.16
C ARG A 315 0.98 -16.63 -32.10
N ASN A 316 1.07 -17.26 -33.29
CA ASN A 316 1.84 -18.48 -33.47
C ASN A 316 3.30 -18.27 -33.01
N GLY A 317 3.78 -19.12 -32.10
CA GLY A 317 5.16 -19.05 -31.58
C GLY A 317 5.31 -18.39 -30.21
N GLY A 318 4.21 -18.01 -29.54
CA GLY A 318 4.23 -17.51 -28.16
C GLY A 318 4.63 -16.04 -28.01
N THR A 319 4.43 -15.25 -29.08
CA THR A 319 4.49 -13.78 -29.06
C THR A 319 3.09 -13.18 -29.04
N PHE A 320 2.99 -11.87 -28.81
CA PHE A 320 1.72 -11.17 -28.64
C PHE A 320 1.63 -9.92 -29.49
N ASP A 321 0.42 -9.62 -29.98
CA ASP A 321 0.02 -8.28 -30.43
C ASP A 321 -0.54 -7.52 -29.22
N VAL A 322 0.01 -6.35 -28.95
CA VAL A 322 -0.52 -5.42 -27.95
C VAL A 322 -1.13 -4.23 -28.68
N ARG A 323 -2.46 -4.12 -28.61
CA ARG A 323 -3.22 -3.03 -29.23
C ARG A 323 -3.42 -1.90 -28.23
N TYR A 324 -3.08 -0.68 -28.60
CA TYR A 324 -3.16 0.48 -27.72
C TYR A 324 -3.60 1.75 -28.43
N GLN A 325 -4.07 2.73 -27.67
CA GLN A 325 -4.55 4.02 -28.16
C GLN A 325 -4.34 5.12 -27.11
N PRO A 326 -4.35 6.41 -27.51
CA PRO A 326 -4.38 7.52 -26.56
C PRO A 326 -5.55 7.36 -25.58
N ALA A 327 -5.30 7.55 -24.27
CA ALA A 327 -6.29 7.31 -23.22
C ALA A 327 -7.53 8.21 -23.35
N ASN A 328 -7.37 9.42 -23.90
CA ASN A 328 -8.47 10.35 -24.16
C ASN A 328 -9.31 9.98 -25.40
N GLY A 329 -8.89 8.97 -26.17
CA GLY A 329 -9.53 8.54 -27.42
C GLY A 329 -10.52 7.39 -27.27
N LEU A 330 -10.83 6.94 -26.04
CA LEU A 330 -11.79 5.85 -25.81
C LEU A 330 -13.23 6.21 -26.24
N ASP A 331 -13.58 7.49 -26.30
CA ASP A 331 -14.92 7.99 -26.70
C ASP A 331 -15.07 8.31 -28.19
N VAL A 332 -13.97 8.29 -28.95
CA VAL A 332 -13.98 8.69 -30.37
C VAL A 332 -13.90 7.43 -31.19
N GLY A 333 -15.02 7.01 -31.80
CA GLY A 333 -15.15 5.83 -32.67
C GLY A 333 -14.33 5.85 -33.97
N ILE A 334 -13.14 6.47 -33.94
CA ILE A 334 -12.12 6.44 -34.96
C ILE A 334 -11.08 5.42 -34.48
N ASP A 335 -10.97 4.29 -35.20
CA ASP A 335 -9.99 3.24 -34.92
C ASP A 335 -8.57 3.72 -35.27
N ASN A 336 -8.00 4.55 -34.38
CA ASN A 336 -6.59 4.96 -34.39
C ASN A 336 -5.74 4.00 -33.55
N SER A 337 -6.19 2.75 -33.37
CA SER A 337 -5.46 1.78 -32.56
C SER A 337 -4.14 1.42 -33.23
N GLN A 338 -3.07 1.47 -32.44
CA GLN A 338 -1.74 1.04 -32.85
C GLN A 338 -1.51 -0.37 -32.30
N VAL A 339 -0.68 -1.14 -32.99
CA VAL A 339 -0.34 -2.51 -32.59
C VAL A 339 1.17 -2.68 -32.61
N ASP A 340 1.72 -3.14 -31.50
CA ASP A 340 3.13 -3.51 -31.36
C ASP A 340 3.27 -5.00 -31.02
N GLU A 341 4.37 -5.60 -31.46
CA GLU A 341 4.71 -6.99 -31.14
C GLU A 341 5.63 -7.10 -29.91
N TYR A 342 5.36 -8.11 -29.09
CA TYR A 342 6.13 -8.41 -27.88
C TYR A 342 6.35 -9.92 -27.68
N ASP A 343 7.53 -10.29 -27.16
CA ASP A 343 7.85 -11.66 -26.75
C ASP A 343 7.19 -12.03 -25.41
N THR A 344 6.93 -11.03 -24.56
CA THR A 344 6.41 -11.22 -23.21
C THR A 344 5.53 -10.05 -22.83
N VAL A 345 4.38 -10.35 -22.21
CA VAL A 345 3.42 -9.35 -21.76
C VAL A 345 3.16 -9.53 -20.27
N VAL A 346 3.17 -8.43 -19.53
CA VAL A 346 2.88 -8.41 -18.09
C VAL A 346 1.71 -7.48 -17.79
N LEU A 347 0.63 -8.06 -17.31
CA LEU A 347 -0.54 -7.35 -16.78
C LEU A 347 -0.25 -6.89 -15.34
N ALA A 348 0.03 -5.59 -15.19
CA ALA A 348 0.40 -4.96 -13.92
C ALA A 348 -0.69 -4.06 -13.32
N ALA A 349 -1.95 -4.40 -13.59
CA ALA A 349 -3.13 -3.76 -13.04
C ALA A 349 -4.28 -4.79 -12.87
N PRO A 350 -5.26 -4.55 -11.97
CA PRO A 350 -6.41 -5.43 -11.83
C PRO A 350 -7.18 -5.53 -13.14
N LEU A 351 -7.28 -6.74 -13.70
CA LEU A 351 -7.83 -6.97 -15.04
C LEU A 351 -9.26 -6.44 -15.19
N GLN A 352 -10.07 -6.59 -14.15
CA GLN A 352 -11.47 -6.13 -14.15
C GLN A 352 -11.66 -4.62 -14.37
N PHE A 353 -10.63 -3.80 -14.18
CA PHE A 353 -10.67 -2.34 -14.38
C PHE A 353 -9.85 -1.88 -15.60
N SER A 354 -9.31 -2.81 -16.39
CA SER A 354 -8.43 -2.47 -17.51
C SER A 354 -9.21 -2.18 -18.80
N GLY A 355 -10.36 -2.84 -19.00
CA GLY A 355 -11.08 -2.81 -20.27
C GLY A 355 -10.35 -3.51 -21.42
N ILE A 356 -9.30 -4.28 -21.12
CA ILE A 356 -8.49 -4.99 -22.10
C ILE A 356 -9.25 -6.21 -22.59
N ASP A 357 -9.43 -6.31 -23.90
CA ASP A 357 -9.90 -7.51 -24.56
C ASP A 357 -8.79 -8.57 -24.61
N LEU A 358 -9.04 -9.71 -23.96
CA LEU A 358 -8.17 -10.89 -23.95
C LEU A 358 -8.82 -12.08 -24.68
N SER A 359 -9.92 -11.84 -25.42
CA SER A 359 -10.62 -12.91 -26.13
C SER A 359 -9.68 -13.58 -27.15
N GLY A 360 -9.49 -14.89 -26.99
CA GLY A 360 -8.56 -15.70 -27.78
C GLY A 360 -7.14 -15.84 -27.23
N ALA A 361 -6.76 -15.09 -26.18
CA ALA A 361 -5.44 -15.20 -25.55
C ALA A 361 -5.42 -16.06 -24.28
N LEU A 362 -6.57 -16.40 -23.69
CA LEU A 362 -6.64 -17.10 -22.41
C LEU A 362 -7.74 -18.16 -22.36
N SER A 363 -7.44 -19.30 -21.73
CA SER A 363 -8.41 -20.34 -21.38
C SER A 363 -9.19 -20.03 -20.10
N LYS A 364 -8.56 -19.32 -19.16
CA LYS A 364 -9.16 -18.86 -17.89
C LYS A 364 -8.75 -17.43 -17.58
N LEU A 365 -9.73 -16.58 -17.27
CA LEU A 365 -9.49 -15.23 -16.77
C LEU A 365 -9.27 -15.24 -15.24
N PRO A 366 -8.45 -14.33 -14.69
CA PRO A 366 -8.39 -14.06 -13.27
C PRO A 366 -9.77 -13.81 -12.64
N ASP A 367 -9.92 -14.20 -11.38
CA ASP A 367 -11.17 -14.03 -10.66
C ASP A 367 -11.52 -12.53 -10.52
N LYS A 368 -12.80 -12.19 -10.73
CA LYS A 368 -13.30 -10.85 -10.39
C LYS A 368 -13.52 -10.75 -8.89
N ILE A 369 -12.90 -9.77 -8.25
CA ILE A 369 -13.01 -9.54 -6.80
C ILE A 369 -13.57 -8.14 -6.53
N PRO A 370 -14.44 -7.96 -5.53
CA PRO A 370 -14.97 -6.64 -5.20
C PRO A 370 -13.85 -5.78 -4.60
N TYR A 371 -13.85 -4.49 -4.92
CA TYR A 371 -12.91 -3.49 -4.40
C TYR A 371 -13.63 -2.46 -3.54
N VAL A 372 -12.93 -1.96 -2.54
CA VAL A 372 -13.38 -0.80 -1.76
C VAL A 372 -13.28 0.45 -2.63
N GLU A 373 -14.43 1.04 -2.93
CA GLU A 373 -14.53 2.40 -3.42
C GLU A 373 -14.24 3.36 -2.27
N LEU A 374 -13.06 3.95 -2.27
CA LEU A 374 -12.59 4.85 -1.23
C LEU A 374 -12.66 6.29 -1.73
N HIS A 375 -13.38 7.13 -0.99
CA HIS A 375 -13.45 8.57 -1.20
C HIS A 375 -12.41 9.25 -0.32
N VAL A 376 -11.47 9.94 -0.96
CA VAL A 376 -10.40 10.72 -0.33
C VAL A 376 -10.71 12.19 -0.52
N THR A 377 -10.99 12.88 0.58
CA THR A 377 -11.20 14.33 0.58
C THR A 377 -10.03 15.00 1.29
N LEU A 378 -9.33 15.86 0.56
CA LEU A 378 -8.27 16.72 1.05
C LEU A 378 -8.77 18.16 1.05
N PHE A 379 -8.53 18.89 2.14
CA PHE A 379 -8.93 20.30 2.19
C PHE A 379 -8.05 21.10 3.14
N ALA A 380 -7.96 22.41 2.90
CA ALA A 380 -7.27 23.35 3.77
C ALA A 380 -8.30 24.28 4.44
N SER A 381 -8.15 24.46 5.75
CA SER A 381 -9.06 25.28 6.56
C SER A 381 -8.32 25.99 7.70
N PRO A 382 -8.68 27.23 8.05
CA PRO A 382 -8.16 27.87 9.27
C PRO A 382 -8.78 27.29 10.55
N HIS A 383 -9.85 26.49 10.43
CA HIS A 383 -10.60 25.97 11.57
C HIS A 383 -10.00 24.64 12.04
N LYS A 384 -9.90 24.46 13.35
CA LYS A 384 -9.61 23.16 13.97
C LYS A 384 -10.85 22.26 13.91
N LEU A 385 -10.67 20.95 14.13
CA LEU A 385 -11.80 20.05 14.32
C LEU A 385 -12.65 20.51 15.51
N SER A 386 -13.95 20.62 15.30
CA SER A 386 -14.92 21.06 16.30
C SER A 386 -15.19 19.95 17.33
N PRO A 387 -15.00 20.19 18.64
CA PRO A 387 -15.36 19.22 19.68
C PRO A 387 -16.83 18.81 19.64
N HIS A 388 -17.72 19.74 19.27
CA HIS A 388 -19.17 19.47 19.17
C HIS A 388 -19.50 18.41 18.11
N ALA A 389 -18.68 18.28 17.06
CA ALA A 389 -18.87 17.24 16.04
C ALA A 389 -18.72 15.81 16.61
N PHE A 390 -18.11 15.69 17.78
CA PHE A 390 -17.78 14.43 18.46
C PHE A 390 -18.38 14.39 19.87
N ASN A 391 -19.52 15.07 20.08
CA ASN A 391 -20.24 15.10 21.36
C ASN A 391 -19.40 15.58 22.56
N LEU A 392 -18.34 16.35 22.32
CA LEU A 392 -17.50 16.93 23.36
C LEU A 392 -17.94 18.37 23.65
N ALA A 393 -17.73 18.80 24.90
CA ALA A 393 -17.98 20.18 25.31
C ALA A 393 -17.08 21.18 24.58
N GLU A 394 -17.56 22.40 24.40
CA GLU A 394 -16.77 23.49 23.83
C GLU A 394 -15.47 23.70 24.61
N GLY A 395 -14.37 23.92 23.89
CA GLY A 395 -13.03 24.06 24.49
C GLY A 395 -12.33 22.74 24.86
N SER A 396 -12.96 21.59 24.67
CA SER A 396 -12.29 20.29 24.83
C SER A 396 -11.13 20.14 23.85
N SER A 397 -10.07 19.43 24.27
CA SER A 397 -9.00 19.01 23.36
C SER A 397 -9.58 18.07 22.31
N MET A 398 -9.10 18.19 21.08
CA MET A 398 -9.45 17.30 19.98
C MET A 398 -8.20 16.56 19.50
N PRO A 399 -8.28 15.24 19.25
CA PRO A 399 -7.21 14.52 18.61
C PRO A 399 -6.90 15.05 17.21
N GLU A 400 -5.62 15.16 16.86
CA GLU A 400 -5.21 15.54 15.50
C GLU A 400 -5.52 14.45 14.46
N ILE A 401 -5.65 13.20 14.90
CA ILE A 401 -6.06 12.04 14.11
C ILE A 401 -7.29 11.41 14.77
N VAL A 402 -8.40 11.34 14.06
CA VAL A 402 -9.61 10.63 14.47
C VAL A 402 -9.75 9.39 13.60
N LEU A 403 -9.66 8.21 14.21
CA LEU A 403 -9.99 6.93 13.61
C LEU A 403 -11.38 6.50 14.06
N THR A 404 -11.96 5.53 13.37
CA THR A 404 -13.30 5.01 13.72
C THR A 404 -13.26 3.54 14.09
N THR A 405 -14.17 3.12 14.96
CA THR A 405 -14.51 1.72 15.21
C THR A 405 -16.02 1.51 15.11
N LEU A 406 -16.51 0.29 15.31
CA LEU A 406 -17.95 0.02 15.35
C LEU A 406 -18.58 0.61 16.62
N PRO A 407 -19.83 1.10 16.53
CA PRO A 407 -20.62 1.42 17.70
C PRO A 407 -20.72 0.24 18.66
N ASN A 408 -20.86 0.52 19.96
CA ASN A 408 -21.00 -0.53 20.96
C ASN A 408 -22.22 -1.42 20.65
N GLY A 409 -22.01 -2.74 20.66
CA GLY A 409 -23.05 -3.73 20.35
C GLY A 409 -23.41 -3.85 18.87
N ALA A 410 -22.78 -3.09 17.97
CA ALA A 410 -22.94 -3.29 16.54
C ALA A 410 -22.16 -4.54 16.08
N ASP A 411 -22.83 -5.42 15.35
CA ASP A 411 -22.16 -6.48 14.60
C ASP A 411 -21.31 -5.85 13.48
N SER A 412 -20.35 -6.61 12.96
CA SER A 412 -19.41 -6.18 11.92
C SER A 412 -20.03 -5.81 10.56
N GLY A 413 -21.35 -5.64 10.50
CA GLY A 413 -22.13 -5.30 9.31
C GLY A 413 -22.19 -6.44 8.29
N GLU A 414 -23.08 -6.29 7.31
CA GLU A 414 -22.94 -7.00 6.05
C GLU A 414 -21.77 -6.41 5.24
N PRO A 415 -21.03 -7.23 4.48
CA PRO A 415 -19.99 -6.72 3.61
C PRO A 415 -20.53 -5.63 2.66
N GLY A 416 -19.94 -4.43 2.69
CA GLY A 416 -20.34 -3.30 1.84
C GLY A 416 -20.83 -2.05 2.59
N ASP A 417 -21.25 -2.16 3.85
CA ASP A 417 -21.51 -1.00 4.74
C ASP A 417 -20.49 -0.93 5.88
N GLU A 418 -19.21 -0.95 5.50
CA GLU A 418 -18.12 -1.08 6.46
C GLU A 418 -18.06 0.11 7.42
N ALA A 419 -18.35 1.34 6.97
CA ALA A 419 -18.33 2.51 7.84
C ALA A 419 -19.53 2.58 8.79
N GLY A 420 -20.66 1.97 8.42
CA GLY A 420 -21.91 2.03 9.16
C GLY A 420 -22.42 3.47 9.38
N PRO A 421 -23.17 3.72 10.47
CA PRO A 421 -23.78 5.03 10.72
C PRO A 421 -22.78 6.17 10.95
N ILE A 422 -21.51 5.86 11.21
CA ILE A 422 -20.45 6.86 11.41
C ILE A 422 -20.13 7.58 10.09
N GLY A 423 -20.21 6.87 8.95
CA GLY A 423 -20.10 7.44 7.61
C GLY A 423 -18.67 7.84 7.16
N PHE A 424 -17.64 7.60 7.97
CA PHE A 424 -16.24 7.80 7.57
C PHE A 424 -15.31 6.78 8.27
N PHE A 425 -14.09 6.64 7.76
CA PHE A 425 -13.05 5.76 8.33
C PHE A 425 -12.04 6.51 9.18
N SER A 426 -11.59 7.68 8.71
CA SER A 426 -10.63 8.52 9.45
C SER A 426 -10.67 9.99 9.04
N ILE A 427 -10.30 10.88 9.96
CA ILE A 427 -9.99 12.30 9.73
C ILE A 427 -8.58 12.56 10.27
N SER A 428 -7.67 13.04 9.43
CA SER A 428 -6.29 13.30 9.82
C SER A 428 -5.90 14.75 9.53
N THR A 429 -5.36 15.43 10.54
CA THR A 429 -4.65 16.70 10.38
C THR A 429 -3.22 16.39 9.95
N LEU A 430 -2.85 16.71 8.70
CA LEU A 430 -1.57 16.31 8.13
C LEU A 430 -0.42 17.23 8.56
N ARG A 431 -0.61 18.53 8.38
CA ARG A 431 0.36 19.61 8.65
C ARG A 431 -0.32 20.97 8.61
N SER A 432 0.38 21.99 9.08
CA SER A 432 0.00 23.39 8.85
C SER A 432 0.58 23.86 7.51
N ILE A 433 -0.17 24.66 6.76
CA ILE A 433 0.21 25.21 5.47
C ILE A 433 -0.18 26.69 5.37
N ALA A 434 0.60 27.49 4.66
CA ALA A 434 0.27 28.89 4.40
C ALA A 434 -0.65 28.99 3.18
N ASN A 435 -1.79 29.65 3.32
CA ASN A 435 -2.65 30.01 2.20
C ASN A 435 -2.06 31.24 1.48
N PRO A 436 -1.56 31.08 0.24
CA PRO A 436 -0.87 32.15 -0.48
C PRO A 436 -1.83 33.21 -1.02
N ALA A 437 -3.13 32.94 -1.09
CA ALA A 437 -4.13 33.88 -1.59
C ALA A 437 -4.55 34.92 -0.54
N ALA A 438 -4.26 34.68 0.74
CA ALA A 438 -4.50 35.64 1.82
C ALA A 438 -3.33 36.64 1.93
N THR A 439 -3.64 37.91 2.26
CA THR A 439 -2.62 38.95 2.47
C THR A 439 -2.78 39.58 3.87
N PRO A 440 -1.85 39.35 4.82
CA PRO A 440 -0.69 38.44 4.73
C PRO A 440 -1.11 36.96 4.64
N PRO A 441 -0.22 36.03 4.24
CA PRO A 441 -0.53 34.60 4.18
C PRO A 441 -1.10 34.10 5.50
N ARG A 442 -2.26 33.44 5.43
CA ARG A 442 -2.96 32.87 6.58
C ARG A 442 -2.49 31.44 6.80
N MET A 443 -2.08 31.10 8.02
CA MET A 443 -1.79 29.71 8.38
C MET A 443 -3.09 28.91 8.53
N GLU A 444 -3.10 27.73 7.93
CA GLU A 444 -4.25 26.84 7.86
C GLU A 444 -3.82 25.38 8.10
N TYR A 445 -4.77 24.51 8.38
CA TYR A 445 -4.56 23.08 8.58
C TYR A 445 -4.95 22.32 7.32
N LEU A 446 -4.06 21.45 6.85
CA LEU A 446 -4.34 20.51 5.76
C LEU A 446 -4.93 19.23 6.34
N TYR A 447 -6.16 18.91 5.97
CA TYR A 447 -6.89 17.74 6.40
C TYR A 447 -6.97 16.68 5.31
N LYS A 448 -7.07 15.41 5.73
CA LYS A 448 -7.39 14.26 4.89
C LYS A 448 -8.49 13.44 5.54
N ILE A 449 -9.53 13.13 4.77
CA ILE A 449 -10.64 12.27 5.20
C ILE A 449 -10.75 11.08 4.26
N PHE A 450 -10.91 9.90 4.86
CA PHE A 450 -11.26 8.66 4.17
C PHE A 450 -12.69 8.28 4.52
N SER A 451 -13.49 8.00 3.50
CA SER A 451 -14.92 7.69 3.63
C SER A 451 -15.36 6.71 2.53
N PRO A 452 -16.45 5.94 2.75
CA PRO A 452 -16.98 5.02 1.75
C PRO A 452 -17.84 5.70 0.67
N LYS A 453 -18.21 6.97 0.88
CA LYS A 453 -19.10 7.77 0.02
C LYS A 453 -18.61 9.23 0.00
N PRO A 454 -19.01 10.04 -1.00
CA PRO A 454 -18.69 11.47 -1.00
C PRO A 454 -19.16 12.15 0.29
N LEU A 455 -18.36 13.10 0.80
CA LEU A 455 -18.73 13.85 2.00
C LEU A 455 -19.80 14.90 1.64
N THR A 456 -20.72 15.14 2.58
CA THR A 456 -21.71 16.21 2.44
C THR A 456 -21.19 17.52 3.02
N SER A 457 -21.71 18.65 2.52
CA SER A 457 -21.46 19.97 3.11
C SER A 457 -21.83 20.03 4.59
N ALA A 458 -22.94 19.39 4.98
CA ALA A 458 -23.38 19.28 6.36
C ALA A 458 -22.37 18.55 7.25
N PHE A 459 -21.79 17.45 6.75
CA PHE A 459 -20.73 16.73 7.47
C PHE A 459 -19.51 17.64 7.68
N MET A 460 -19.01 18.28 6.62
CA MET A 460 -17.81 19.13 6.70
C MET A 460 -18.05 20.36 7.58
N ALA A 461 -19.21 21.00 7.47
CA ALA A 461 -19.61 22.15 8.28
C ALA A 461 -19.65 21.79 9.77
N ARG A 462 -20.24 20.64 10.10
CA ARG A 462 -20.27 20.10 11.47
C ARG A 462 -18.85 19.87 12.00
N VAL A 463 -18.01 19.18 11.23
CA VAL A 463 -16.62 18.86 11.64
C VAL A 463 -15.77 20.13 11.83
N LEU A 464 -16.01 21.19 11.08
CA LEU A 464 -15.30 22.47 11.22
C LEU A 464 -15.97 23.45 12.19
N GLY A 465 -17.20 23.18 12.63
CA GLY A 465 -17.95 24.10 13.49
C GLY A 465 -18.36 25.40 12.79
N VAL A 466 -18.66 25.33 11.49
CA VAL A 466 -19.02 26.49 10.66
C VAL A 466 -20.44 26.33 10.07
N PRO A 467 -21.08 27.41 9.59
CA PRO A 467 -22.40 27.30 8.95
C PRO A 467 -22.37 26.43 7.69
N VAL A 468 -23.49 25.74 7.40
CA VAL A 468 -23.66 24.95 6.17
C VAL A 468 -23.83 25.91 4.99
N PRO A 469 -22.96 25.88 3.97
CA PRO A 469 -22.96 26.89 2.91
C PRO A 469 -23.88 26.57 1.72
N GLY A 470 -24.48 25.36 1.66
CA GLY A 470 -25.26 24.85 0.53
C GLY A 470 -25.22 23.32 0.50
N ASP A 471 -25.53 22.70 -0.66
CA ASP A 471 -25.56 21.24 -0.79
C ASP A 471 -24.18 20.63 -1.12
N ASP A 472 -23.32 21.36 -1.85
CA ASP A 472 -22.02 20.86 -2.33
C ASP A 472 -20.83 21.34 -1.48
N LEU A 473 -19.75 20.55 -1.41
CA LEU A 473 -18.50 20.93 -0.74
C LEU A 473 -17.81 22.14 -1.40
N SER A 474 -18.03 22.37 -2.69
CA SER A 474 -17.50 23.53 -3.40
C SER A 474 -18.17 24.85 -2.99
N SER A 475 -19.31 24.78 -2.29
CA SER A 475 -20.07 25.97 -1.84
C SER A 475 -19.44 26.67 -0.63
N PHE A 476 -18.48 26.05 0.06
CA PHE A 476 -17.79 26.70 1.18
C PHE A 476 -17.08 27.98 0.74
N SER A 477 -17.30 29.06 1.48
CA SER A 477 -16.48 30.28 1.35
C SER A 477 -15.00 29.94 1.55
N LYS A 478 -14.13 30.64 0.81
CA LYS A 478 -12.66 30.55 0.94
C LYS A 478 -12.16 30.96 2.33
N ASP A 479 -12.98 31.66 3.10
CA ASP A 479 -12.69 31.97 4.50
C ASP A 479 -12.77 30.74 5.41
N HIS A 480 -13.56 29.72 5.05
CA HIS A 480 -13.71 28.47 5.80
C HIS A 480 -12.96 27.30 5.16
N VAL A 481 -13.02 27.16 3.84
CA VAL A 481 -12.31 26.12 3.08
C VAL A 481 -11.66 26.77 1.87
N SER A 482 -10.37 27.04 1.99
CA SER A 482 -9.58 27.76 0.98
C SER A 482 -9.23 26.88 -0.22
N TRP A 483 -9.03 25.58 0.01
CA TRP A 483 -8.69 24.58 -0.99
C TRP A 483 -9.36 23.24 -0.68
N LEU A 484 -9.79 22.56 -1.73
CA LEU A 484 -10.50 21.29 -1.69
C LEU A 484 -10.05 20.43 -2.88
N HIS A 485 -9.82 19.15 -2.63
CA HIS A 485 -9.54 18.15 -3.64
C HIS A 485 -10.19 16.83 -3.26
N GLU A 486 -10.92 16.24 -4.21
CA GLU A 486 -11.63 14.98 -4.02
C GLU A 486 -11.10 13.94 -5.00
N LYS A 487 -10.87 12.72 -4.51
CA LYS A 487 -10.38 11.60 -5.30
C LYS A 487 -11.09 10.32 -4.91
N VAL A 488 -11.59 9.60 -5.92
CA VAL A 488 -12.16 8.26 -5.77
C VAL A 488 -11.14 7.21 -6.23
N TRP A 489 -11.00 6.15 -5.45
CA TRP A 489 -10.15 5.00 -5.76
C TRP A 489 -10.93 3.70 -5.67
N HIS A 490 -10.68 2.78 -6.60
CA HIS A 490 -10.73 1.35 -6.30
C HIS A 490 -9.43 0.99 -5.57
N SER A 491 -9.43 1.20 -4.26
CA SER A 491 -8.22 1.31 -3.44
C SER A 491 -7.54 -0.03 -3.21
N TYR A 492 -8.30 -1.02 -2.77
CA TYR A 492 -7.87 -2.39 -2.49
C TYR A 492 -9.09 -3.32 -2.58
N PRO A 493 -8.89 -4.63 -2.80
CA PRO A 493 -9.98 -5.60 -2.71
C PRO A 493 -10.64 -5.59 -1.33
N TYR A 494 -11.89 -6.02 -1.26
CA TYR A 494 -12.38 -6.61 -0.02
C TYR A 494 -11.63 -7.92 0.21
N LEU A 495 -10.89 -7.97 1.31
CA LEU A 495 -9.96 -9.04 1.66
C LEU A 495 -10.70 -10.12 2.44
N TYR A 496 -11.76 -10.65 1.83
CA TYR A 496 -12.59 -11.69 2.43
C TYR A 496 -11.79 -12.97 2.69
N PRO A 497 -12.22 -13.79 3.66
CA PRO A 497 -11.60 -15.07 3.91
C PRO A 497 -11.57 -15.95 2.66
N ARG A 498 -10.37 -16.42 2.29
CA ARG A 498 -10.15 -17.22 1.07
C ARG A 498 -8.95 -18.14 1.20
N VAL A 499 -8.99 -19.22 0.40
CA VAL A 499 -7.97 -20.29 0.40
C VAL A 499 -7.18 -20.38 -0.91
N THR A 500 -7.68 -19.79 -1.99
CA THR A 500 -7.07 -19.78 -3.32
C THR A 500 -6.82 -18.35 -3.77
N PHE A 501 -5.82 -18.15 -4.63
CA PHE A 501 -5.38 -16.87 -5.19
C PHE A 501 -4.96 -17.08 -6.65
N ASP A 502 -5.12 -16.05 -7.49
CA ASP A 502 -4.68 -16.10 -8.88
C ASP A 502 -3.17 -16.28 -8.99
N GLY A 503 -2.75 -17.10 -9.96
CA GLY A 503 -1.35 -17.35 -10.27
C GLY A 503 -0.70 -16.16 -11.01
N PRO A 504 0.63 -16.06 -10.95
CA PRO A 504 1.39 -15.04 -11.66
C PRO A 504 1.46 -15.25 -13.18
N GLN A 505 1.11 -16.44 -13.69
CA GLN A 505 1.16 -16.78 -15.11
C GLN A 505 -0.24 -17.12 -15.60
N LEU A 506 -0.69 -16.44 -16.66
CA LEU A 506 -2.00 -16.67 -17.28
C LEU A 506 -1.90 -17.53 -18.55
N ASP A 507 -0.78 -17.43 -19.27
CA ASP A 507 -0.43 -18.27 -20.41
C ASP A 507 1.12 -18.30 -20.56
N TRP A 508 1.62 -19.04 -21.54
CA TRP A 508 3.02 -18.96 -21.98
C TRP A 508 3.38 -17.51 -22.33
N ASN A 509 4.37 -16.94 -21.63
CA ASN A 509 4.82 -15.54 -21.78
C ASN A 509 3.77 -14.44 -21.49
N LEU A 510 2.61 -14.76 -20.91
CA LEU A 510 1.61 -13.81 -20.43
C LEU A 510 1.48 -13.89 -18.91
N TRP A 511 1.85 -12.80 -18.24
CA TRP A 511 1.99 -12.74 -16.78
C TRP A 511 1.01 -11.77 -16.15
N TYR A 512 0.66 -12.00 -14.88
CA TYR A 512 -0.26 -11.20 -14.10
C TYR A 512 0.30 -10.96 -12.70
N THR A 513 0.16 -9.73 -12.19
CA THR A 513 0.70 -9.38 -10.87
C THR A 513 -0.37 -9.02 -9.84
N SER A 514 -1.57 -8.62 -10.25
CA SER A 514 -2.61 -8.16 -9.31
C SER A 514 -3.30 -9.29 -8.54
N GLY A 515 -3.02 -10.56 -8.83
CA GLY A 515 -3.48 -11.69 -8.01
C GLY A 515 -3.07 -11.59 -6.53
N VAL A 516 -1.92 -10.94 -6.27
CA VAL A 516 -1.42 -10.70 -4.91
C VAL A 516 -2.32 -9.78 -4.08
N GLU A 517 -3.11 -8.91 -4.72
CA GLU A 517 -3.88 -7.88 -4.00
C GLU A 517 -4.95 -8.48 -3.11
N SER A 518 -5.45 -9.66 -3.45
CA SER A 518 -6.42 -10.37 -2.62
C SER A 518 -5.81 -11.17 -1.47
N PHE A 519 -4.48 -11.28 -1.44
CA PHE A 519 -3.70 -11.90 -0.37
C PHE A 519 -3.19 -10.84 0.62
N ILE A 520 -2.50 -9.83 0.09
CA ILE A 520 -2.08 -8.61 0.81
C ILE A 520 -2.03 -7.46 -0.20
N SER A 521 -2.79 -6.38 0.00
CA SER A 521 -2.85 -5.25 -0.95
C SER A 521 -2.00 -4.05 -0.50
N THR A 522 -0.69 -4.10 -0.72
CA THR A 522 0.23 -2.99 -0.42
C THR A 522 1.13 -2.66 -1.61
N MET A 523 1.78 -1.50 -1.56
CA MET A 523 2.89 -1.17 -2.46
C MET A 523 3.99 -2.25 -2.40
N GLU A 524 4.37 -2.71 -1.21
CA GLU A 524 5.44 -3.70 -1.07
C GLU A 524 5.09 -5.05 -1.68
N THR A 525 3.87 -5.56 -1.44
CA THR A 525 3.46 -6.87 -1.96
C THR A 525 3.20 -6.83 -3.46
N SER A 526 2.72 -5.72 -3.99
CA SER A 526 2.69 -5.46 -5.44
C SER A 526 4.10 -5.47 -6.03
N SER A 527 5.05 -4.80 -5.37
CA SER A 527 6.46 -4.82 -5.77
C SER A 527 7.07 -6.22 -5.68
N LEU A 528 6.76 -7.01 -4.64
CA LEU A 528 7.18 -8.40 -4.51
C LEU A 528 6.65 -9.25 -5.67
N MET A 529 5.38 -9.08 -6.05
CA MET A 529 4.84 -9.83 -7.18
C MET A 529 5.51 -9.44 -8.50
N GLY A 530 5.79 -8.15 -8.72
CA GLY A 530 6.57 -7.73 -9.89
C GLY A 530 8.00 -8.30 -9.91
N LYS A 531 8.65 -8.35 -8.75
CA LYS A 531 9.96 -9.00 -8.57
C LYS A 531 9.89 -10.50 -8.85
N ASN A 532 8.83 -11.16 -8.38
CA ASN A 532 8.61 -12.59 -8.60
C ASN A 532 8.42 -12.90 -10.09
N VAL A 533 7.51 -12.19 -10.75
CA VAL A 533 7.25 -12.33 -12.21
C VAL A 533 8.52 -12.07 -13.01
N ALA A 534 9.28 -11.01 -12.69
CA ALA A 534 10.55 -10.72 -13.34
C ALA A 534 11.56 -11.88 -13.23
N ARG A 535 11.64 -12.53 -12.06
CA ARG A 535 12.54 -13.68 -11.88
C ARG A 535 12.09 -14.88 -12.72
N LEU A 536 10.79 -15.18 -12.73
CA LEU A 536 10.24 -16.28 -13.52
C LEU A 536 10.47 -16.06 -15.03
N ILE A 537 10.22 -14.85 -15.53
CA ILE A 537 10.49 -14.47 -16.93
C ILE A 537 11.95 -14.74 -17.30
N VAL A 538 12.89 -14.25 -16.48
CA VAL A 538 14.32 -14.39 -16.77
C VAL A 538 14.78 -15.83 -16.64
N ASP A 539 14.28 -16.58 -15.65
CA ASP A 539 14.55 -18.02 -15.53
C ASP A 539 14.08 -18.78 -16.79
N ASP A 540 12.89 -18.47 -17.30
CA ASP A 540 12.33 -19.10 -18.49
C ASP A 540 13.15 -18.78 -19.75
N TRP A 541 13.62 -17.55 -19.90
CA TRP A 541 14.51 -17.16 -21.01
C TRP A 541 15.87 -17.85 -20.98
N LEU A 542 16.39 -18.13 -19.78
CA LEU A 542 17.69 -18.79 -19.58
C LEU A 542 17.58 -20.32 -19.47
N GLY A 543 16.36 -20.88 -19.54
CA GLY A 543 16.14 -22.32 -19.37
C GLY A 543 16.43 -22.82 -17.95
N ILE A 544 16.43 -21.93 -16.95
CA ILE A 544 16.68 -22.29 -15.55
C ILE A 544 15.41 -22.93 -14.98
N THR A 545 15.43 -24.25 -14.82
CA THR A 545 14.33 -24.97 -14.18
C THR A 545 14.48 -24.92 -12.67
N ARG A 546 13.51 -24.31 -11.98
CA ARG A 546 13.43 -24.35 -10.51
C ARG A 546 12.38 -25.37 -10.07
N LYS A 547 12.69 -26.16 -9.03
CA LYS A 547 11.74 -27.12 -8.44
C LYS A 547 10.52 -26.38 -7.90
N GLY A 548 9.32 -26.84 -8.24
CA GLY A 548 8.08 -26.24 -7.72
C GLY A 548 6.81 -26.97 -8.21
N PRO A 549 5.80 -27.13 -7.35
CA PRO A 549 4.58 -27.92 -7.61
C PRO A 549 3.53 -27.24 -8.51
N ALA A 550 3.87 -26.14 -9.19
CA ALA A 550 2.89 -25.35 -9.94
C ALA A 550 2.88 -25.73 -11.44
N PRO A 551 1.74 -25.53 -12.12
CA PRO A 551 1.65 -25.76 -13.55
C PRO A 551 2.67 -24.91 -14.31
N GLN A 552 3.32 -25.55 -15.27
CA GLN A 552 4.10 -24.88 -16.30
C GLN A 552 3.24 -24.80 -17.55
N PHE A 553 3.41 -23.81 -18.40
CA PHE A 553 2.76 -23.83 -19.71
C PHE A 553 3.80 -24.25 -20.74
N ASP A 554 3.41 -25.07 -21.71
CA ASP A 554 4.27 -25.31 -22.87
C ASP A 554 4.18 -24.17 -23.89
N ARG A 555 4.98 -24.24 -24.96
CA ARG A 555 4.99 -23.23 -26.03
C ARG A 555 3.68 -23.14 -26.81
N GLN A 556 2.73 -24.05 -26.58
CA GLN A 556 1.40 -24.06 -27.18
C GLN A 556 0.32 -23.54 -26.22
N GLY A 557 0.70 -23.09 -25.01
CA GLY A 557 -0.23 -22.62 -23.99
C GLY A 557 -0.96 -23.74 -23.24
N THR A 558 -0.48 -24.98 -23.35
CA THR A 558 -1.06 -26.12 -22.64
C THR A 558 -0.48 -26.20 -21.23
N GLU A 559 -1.35 -26.36 -20.23
CA GLU A 559 -0.95 -26.58 -18.84
C GLU A 559 -0.23 -27.94 -18.70
N LEU A 560 1.03 -27.90 -18.30
CA LEU A 560 1.90 -29.04 -18.03
C LEU A 560 1.77 -29.49 -16.57
N PRO A 561 1.86 -30.81 -16.30
CA PRO A 561 1.86 -31.33 -14.95
C PRO A 561 3.06 -30.82 -14.13
N PRO A 562 2.92 -30.70 -12.79
CA PRO A 562 4.01 -30.27 -11.92
C PRO A 562 5.24 -31.17 -12.02
N LEU A 563 6.44 -30.57 -12.02
CA LEU A 563 7.70 -31.29 -11.89
C LEU A 563 8.02 -31.50 -10.41
N PHE A 564 8.02 -32.76 -9.96
CA PHE A 564 8.32 -33.18 -8.58
C PHE A 564 9.83 -33.26 -8.28
#